data_AF-H6NLZ1-F1
#
_entry.id   AF-H6NLZ1-F1
#
_cell.length_a   1.000
_cell.length_b   1.000
_cell.length_c   1.000
_cell.angle_alpha   90.00
_cell.angle_beta   90.00
_cell.angle_gamma   90.00
#
_symmetry.space_group_name_H-M   'P 1'
#
loop_
_entity.id
_entity.type
_entity.pdbx_description
1 polymer ?
#
loop_
_entity_poly.entity_id
_entity_poly.type
_entity_poly.pdbx_seq_one_letter_code
_entity_poly.pdbx_strand_id
1 'polypeptide(L)'
;MDYYQHAVLDTEEKFALMIIIISSFDDALSGGHAPGGVWERIRRCLAEDIDIHVNTIPYWALHGEDLEDGFAVTPYIRTLLEIQGIQEKG
;
A
#
# COMPACT_ATOMS: atom_id res chain seq x y z
N MET A 1 -1.94 -12.84 -1.06
CA MET A 1 -0.81 -12.38 -1.91
C MET A 1 -0.58 -13.29 -3.11
N ASP A 2 -0.50 -14.62 -2.97
CA ASP A 2 -0.21 -15.55 -4.10
C ASP A 2 -1.22 -15.40 -5.25
N TYR A 3 -2.52 -15.30 -4.94
CA TYR A 3 -3.56 -15.13 -5.94
C TYR A 3 -3.40 -13.83 -6.74
N TYR A 4 -3.05 -12.72 -6.08
CA TYR A 4 -2.78 -11.43 -6.73
C TYR A 4 -1.67 -11.52 -7.78
N GLN A 5 -0.62 -12.29 -7.49
CA GLN A 5 0.60 -12.34 -8.29
C GLN A 5 0.53 -13.33 -9.46
N HIS A 6 -0.38 -14.31 -9.40
CA HIS A 6 -0.36 -15.46 -10.31
C HIS A 6 -1.68 -15.71 -11.03
N ALA A 7 -2.79 -15.14 -10.56
CA ALA A 7 -4.06 -15.24 -11.27
C ALA A 7 -4.09 -14.26 -12.46
N VAL A 8 -4.86 -14.63 -13.49
CA VAL A 8 -5.22 -13.69 -14.56
C VAL A 8 -6.36 -12.83 -14.01
N LEU A 9 -6.01 -11.63 -13.55
CA LEU A 9 -6.96 -10.64 -13.03
C LEU A 9 -7.02 -9.46 -13.99
N ASP A 10 -8.21 -8.93 -14.19
CA ASP A 10 -8.35 -7.63 -14.85
C ASP A 10 -7.98 -6.46 -13.91
N THR A 11 -8.00 -5.25 -14.45
CA THR A 11 -7.63 -4.04 -13.70
C THR A 11 -8.53 -3.79 -12.48
N GLU A 12 -9.84 -4.04 -12.60
CA GLU A 12 -10.80 -3.81 -11.51
C GLU A 12 -10.62 -4.84 -10.39
N GLU A 13 -10.40 -6.11 -10.77
CA GLU A 13 -10.10 -7.19 -9.84
C GLU A 13 -8.77 -6.97 -9.11
N LYS A 14 -7.72 -6.56 -9.83
CA LYS A 14 -6.44 -6.16 -9.24
C LYS A 14 -6.59 -4.96 -8.31
N PHE A 15 -7.40 -3.98 -8.68
CA PHE A 15 -7.65 -2.83 -7.81
C PHE A 15 -8.35 -3.29 -6.52
N ALA A 16 -9.50 -3.94 -6.63
CA ALA A 16 -10.31 -4.36 -5.50
C ALA A 16 -9.54 -5.30 -4.56
N LEU A 17 -8.81 -6.27 -5.10
CA LEU A 17 -8.05 -7.21 -4.29
C LEU A 17 -6.90 -6.53 -3.54
N MET A 18 -6.23 -5.54 -4.14
CA MET A 18 -5.18 -4.79 -3.44
C MET A 18 -5.75 -3.95 -2.29
N ILE A 19 -6.93 -3.34 -2.45
CA ILE A 19 -7.60 -2.62 -1.36
C ILE A 19 -7.85 -3.56 -0.16
N ILE A 20 -8.36 -4.77 -0.42
CA ILE A 20 -8.60 -5.77 0.63
C ILE A 20 -7.28 -6.17 1.30
N ILE A 21 -6.22 -6.37 0.52
CA ILE A 21 -4.88 -6.72 1.01
C ILE A 21 -4.32 -5.62 1.92
N ILE A 22 -4.38 -4.36 1.52
CA ILE A 22 -3.86 -3.23 2.32
C ILE A 22 -4.66 -3.07 3.61
N SER A 23 -5.99 -3.10 3.53
CA SER A 23 -6.86 -3.01 4.72
C SER A 23 -6.58 -4.16 5.70
N SER A 24 -6.42 -5.39 5.22
CA SER A 24 -6.11 -6.53 6.07
C SER A 24 -4.71 -6.44 6.71
N PHE A 25 -3.76 -5.84 5.98
CA PHE A 25 -2.41 -5.62 6.50
C PHE A 25 -2.40 -4.51 7.56
N ASP A 26 -3.17 -3.44 7.35
CA ASP A 26 -3.40 -2.37 8.32
C ASP A 26 -4.02 -2.90 9.63
N ASP A 27 -5.04 -3.74 9.53
CA ASP A 27 -5.67 -4.41 10.68
C ASP A 27 -4.65 -5.27 11.45
N ALA A 28 -3.82 -6.03 10.73
CA ALA A 28 -2.78 -6.86 11.33
C ALA A 28 -1.74 -6.01 12.10
N LEU A 29 -1.28 -4.91 11.49
CA LEU A 29 -0.35 -3.96 12.11
C LEU A 29 -0.95 -3.32 13.36
N SER A 30 -2.21 -2.89 13.27
CA SER A 30 -2.97 -2.33 14.41
C SER A 30 -3.11 -3.33 15.56
N GLY A 31 -3.22 -4.62 15.23
CA GLY A 31 -3.21 -5.72 16.20
C GLY A 31 -1.82 -6.08 16.75
N GLY A 32 -0.76 -5.32 16.44
CA GLY A 32 0.62 -5.59 16.89
C GLY A 32 1.32 -6.71 16.12
N HIS A 33 0.80 -7.13 14.98
CA HIS A 33 1.40 -8.16 14.13
C HIS A 33 2.06 -7.50 12.92
N ALA A 34 3.34 -7.79 12.70
CA ALA A 34 4.06 -7.43 11.48
C ALA A 34 4.47 -8.72 10.74
N PRO A 35 3.61 -9.28 9.87
CA PRO A 35 3.96 -10.47 9.11
C PRO A 35 5.20 -10.22 8.24
N GLY A 36 6.30 -10.87 8.59
CA GLY A 36 7.58 -10.70 7.87
C GLY A 36 7.45 -11.05 6.40
N GLY A 37 7.99 -10.20 5.51
CA GLY A 37 7.97 -10.43 4.07
C GLY A 37 6.65 -10.05 3.37
N VAL A 38 5.56 -9.79 4.10
CA VAL A 38 4.27 -9.43 3.48
C VAL A 38 4.33 -8.02 2.91
N TRP A 39 4.91 -7.07 3.63
CA TRP A 39 5.09 -5.70 3.13
C TRP A 39 5.89 -5.68 1.82
N GLU A 40 7.00 -6.40 1.73
CA GLU A 40 7.85 -6.42 0.54
C GLU A 40 7.09 -6.92 -0.69
N ARG A 41 6.12 -7.83 -0.49
CA ARG A 41 5.25 -8.32 -1.55
C ARG A 41 4.21 -7.28 -1.95
N ILE A 42 3.56 -6.63 -0.96
CA ILE A 42 2.60 -5.55 -1.21
C ILE A 42 3.29 -4.41 -1.97
N ARG A 43 4.44 -3.95 -1.46
CA ARG A 43 5.27 -2.90 -2.05
C ARG A 43 5.63 -3.20 -3.51
N ARG A 44 6.04 -4.43 -3.81
CA ARG A 44 6.38 -4.85 -5.18
C ARG A 44 5.17 -4.78 -6.10
N CYS A 45 4.03 -5.35 -5.69
CA CYS A 45 2.81 -5.32 -6.49
C CYS A 45 2.33 -3.87 -6.72
N LEU A 46 2.36 -3.02 -5.69
CA LEU A 46 1.99 -1.61 -5.82
C LEU A 46 2.91 -0.84 -6.78
N ALA A 47 4.21 -1.15 -6.78
CA ALA A 47 5.17 -0.53 -7.69
C ALA A 47 5.00 -1.02 -9.14
N GLU A 48 4.70 -2.31 -9.34
CA GLU A 48 4.48 -2.91 -10.67
C GLU A 48 3.16 -2.45 -11.30
N ASP A 49 2.10 -2.32 -10.50
CA ASP A 49 0.75 -1.94 -10.93
C ASP A 49 0.42 -0.47 -10.56
N ILE A 50 1.41 0.42 -10.56
CA ILE A 50 1.25 1.77 -9.98
C ILE A 50 0.14 2.61 -10.64
N ASP A 51 -0.04 2.48 -11.95
CA ASP A 51 -1.06 3.21 -12.70
C ASP A 51 -2.48 2.85 -12.22
N ILE A 52 -2.67 1.62 -11.73
CA ILE A 52 -3.94 1.14 -11.17
C ILE A 52 -4.16 1.72 -9.76
N HIS A 53 -3.07 1.99 -9.03
CA HIS A 53 -3.07 2.38 -7.62
C HIS A 53 -2.72 3.85 -7.37
N VAL A 54 -2.80 4.69 -8.41
CA VAL A 54 -2.46 6.12 -8.36
C VAL A 54 -3.19 6.91 -7.26
N ASN A 55 -4.41 6.49 -6.91
CA ASN A 55 -5.19 7.07 -5.81
C ASN A 55 -5.07 6.28 -4.50
N THR A 56 -4.81 4.97 -4.58
CA THR A 56 -4.65 4.09 -3.41
C THR A 56 -3.42 4.48 -2.60
N ILE A 57 -2.28 4.68 -3.26
CA ILE A 57 -1.01 5.01 -2.61
C ILE A 57 -1.11 6.33 -1.82
N PRO A 58 -1.52 7.48 -2.40
CA PRO A 58 -1.59 8.73 -1.64
C PRO A 58 -2.64 8.70 -0.53
N TYR A 59 -3.75 7.97 -0.71
CA TYR A 59 -4.77 7.79 0.32
C TYR A 59 -4.20 7.12 1.57
N TRP A 60 -3.57 5.94 1.43
CA TRP A 60 -3.01 5.21 2.57
C TRP A 60 -1.73 5.85 3.12
N ALA A 61 -0.99 6.60 2.30
CA ALA A 61 0.14 7.39 2.73
C ALA A 61 -0.24 8.63 3.55
N LEU A 62 -1.53 9.02 3.53
CA LEU A 62 -1.98 10.33 4.01
C LEU A 62 -1.09 11.44 3.43
N HIS A 63 -0.94 11.43 2.11
CA HIS A 63 -0.03 12.33 1.43
C HIS A 63 -0.46 13.79 1.63
N GLY A 64 0.41 14.60 2.25
CA GLY A 64 0.13 15.99 2.59
C GLY A 64 -0.50 16.20 3.98
N GLU A 65 -0.62 15.15 4.80
CA GLU A 65 -1.10 15.21 6.18
C GLU A 65 -0.03 14.73 7.18
N ASP A 66 -0.13 15.16 8.44
CA ASP A 66 0.77 14.73 9.52
C ASP A 66 0.48 13.29 9.97
N LEU A 67 1.51 12.58 10.46
CA LEU A 67 1.42 11.17 10.86
C LEU A 67 0.61 10.90 12.14
N GLU A 68 0.22 11.93 12.89
CA GLU A 68 -0.39 11.78 14.22
C GLU A 68 -1.75 11.06 14.20
N ASP A 69 -2.47 11.08 13.07
CA ASP A 69 -3.74 10.36 12.85
C ASP A 69 -3.63 9.31 11.72
N GLY A 70 -2.45 8.70 11.59
CA GLY A 70 -2.12 7.72 10.54
C GLY A 70 -2.84 6.37 10.63
N PHE A 71 -3.08 5.76 9.46
CA PHE A 71 -3.29 4.31 9.40
C PHE A 71 -2.01 3.60 9.86
N ALA A 72 -2.13 2.41 10.44
CA ALA A 72 -0.96 1.64 10.86
C ALA A 72 -0.03 1.30 9.66
N VAL A 73 -0.59 1.18 8.45
CA VAL A 73 0.14 0.95 7.20
C VAL A 73 0.76 2.22 6.60
N THR A 74 0.36 3.42 7.04
CA THR A 74 0.87 4.71 6.51
C THR A 74 2.40 4.80 6.44
N PRO A 75 3.19 4.51 7.49
CA PRO A 75 4.66 4.61 7.40
C PRO A 75 5.26 3.67 6.34
N TYR A 76 4.61 2.53 6.06
CA TYR A 76 5.06 1.62 5.02
C TYR A 76 4.81 2.20 3.63
N ILE A 77 3.60 2.69 3.35
CA ILE A 77 3.23 3.23 2.04
C ILE A 77 4.07 4.48 1.71
N ARG A 78 4.43 5.31 2.70
CA ARG A 78 5.31 6.46 2.48
C ARG A 78 6.69 6.10 1.92
N THR A 79 7.21 4.90 2.21
CA THR A 79 8.45 4.41 1.60
C THR A 79 8.37 4.27 0.07
N LEU A 80 7.16 4.17 -0.51
CA LEU A 80 6.96 4.18 -1.96
C LEU A 80 7.09 5.60 -2.53
N LEU A 81 6.64 6.63 -1.80
CA LEU A 81 6.66 8.02 -2.24
C LEU A 81 8.08 8.60 -2.24
N GLU A 82 8.89 8.22 -1.24
CA GLU A 82 10.30 8.61 -1.14
C GLU A 82 11.14 8.12 -2.34
N ILE A 83 10.79 6.96 -2.90
CA ILE A 83 11.48 6.38 -4.07
C ILE A 83 11.11 7.12 -5.37
N GLN A 84 9.96 7.81 -5.40
CA GLN A 84 9.45 8.49 -6.61
C GLN A 84 9.77 9.97 -6.72
N GLY A 85 10.49 10.55 -5.75
CA GLY A 85 10.89 11.96 -5.81
C GLY A 85 9.72 12.94 -5.69
N ILE A 86 8.60 12.53 -5.07
CA ILE A 86 7.52 13.43 -4.72
C ILE A 86 7.93 14.14 -3.42
N GLN A 87 8.54 15.31 -3.56
CA GLN A 87 9.01 16.13 -2.45
C GLN A 87 7.83 16.58 -1.58
N GLU A 88 7.86 16.24 -0.29
CA GLU A 88 7.01 16.85 0.72
C GLU A 88 7.30 18.36 0.77
N LYS A 89 6.30 19.19 0.45
CA LYS A 89 6.34 20.59 0.88
C LYS A 89 5.81 20.61 2.31
N GLY A 90 6.73 20.85 3.25
CA GLY A 90 6.40 21.14 4.64
C GLY A 90 5.81 22.53 4.84
#